data_AF-A0A0D2YI11-F1
#
_entry.id   AF-A0A0D2YI11-F1
#
_cell.length_a   1.000
_cell.length_b   1.000
_cell.length_c   1.000
_cell.angle_alpha   90.00
_cell.angle_beta   90.00
_cell.angle_gamma   90.00
#
_symmetry.space_group_name_H-M   'P 1'
#
loop_
_entity.id
_entity.type
_entity.pdbx_description
1 polymer ?
#
loop_
_entity_poly.entity_id
_entity_poly.type
_entity_poly.pdbx_seq_one_letter_code
_entity_poly.pdbx_strand_id
1 'polypeptide(L)'
;MADVRGLVEGGDFWNDKEEQKQLLDAIEVVHKLQERFESQVFRGESKTQVDQDIKDLKAQINDLHRKRVAIIQKEVQEAETKARHLKLALLEAKKAQEEAGFKSTTLHDTFWIASMPW
;
A
#
# COMPACT_ATOMS: atom_id res chain seq x y z
N MET A 1 1.43 3.37 44.87
CA MET A 1 2.67 4.07 44.45
C MET A 1 3.37 4.76 45.60
N ALA A 2 2.68 5.53 46.47
CA ALA A 2 3.27 6.06 47.71
C ALA A 2 3.89 4.96 48.59
N ASP A 3 3.25 3.79 48.64
CA ASP A 3 3.70 2.62 49.40
C ASP A 3 5.03 2.03 48.88
N VAL A 4 5.25 2.04 47.55
CA VAL A 4 6.47 1.50 46.92
C VAL A 4 7.66 2.45 47.14
N ARG A 5 7.43 3.77 47.01
CA ARG A 5 8.47 4.77 47.27
C ARG A 5 8.90 4.76 48.75
N GLY A 6 7.95 4.64 49.68
CA GLY A 6 8.23 4.51 51.11
C GLY A 6 9.02 3.25 51.46
N LEU A 7 8.75 2.12 50.79
CA LEU A 7 9.50 0.87 50.96
C LEU A 7 10.95 0.98 50.45
N VAL A 8 11.18 1.71 49.36
CA VAL A 8 12.53 1.89 48.79
C VAL A 8 13.35 2.89 49.61
N GLU A 9 12.71 3.93 50.15
CA GLU A 9 13.36 4.93 51.01
C GLU A 9 13.66 4.40 52.42
N GLY A 10 12.80 3.54 52.98
CA GLY A 10 12.89 3.07 54.37
C GLY A 10 13.35 1.62 54.58
N GLY A 11 13.57 0.86 53.51
CA GLY A 11 13.99 -0.54 53.61
C GLY A 11 15.52 -0.70 53.74
N ASP A 12 15.98 -1.45 54.75
CA ASP A 12 17.39 -1.85 54.95
C ASP A 12 17.90 -2.89 53.91
N PHE A 13 17.27 -2.94 52.73
CA PHE A 13 17.57 -3.91 51.69
C PHE A 13 18.78 -3.51 50.81
N TRP A 14 19.15 -2.23 50.80
CA TRP A 14 20.15 -1.70 49.87
C TRP A 14 21.56 -1.75 50.47
N ASN A 15 22.46 -2.46 49.80
CA ASN A 15 23.89 -2.46 50.13
C ASN A 15 24.64 -1.28 49.48
N ASP A 16 24.11 -0.73 48.38
CA ASP A 16 24.67 0.43 47.67
C ASP A 16 23.63 1.54 47.55
N LYS A 17 24.03 2.75 47.96
CA LYS A 17 23.19 3.96 47.85
C LYS A 17 22.95 4.36 46.40
N GLU A 18 23.84 4.00 45.48
CA GLU A 18 23.67 4.31 44.07
C GLU A 18 22.59 3.45 43.43
N GLU A 19 22.47 2.17 43.81
CA GLU A 19 21.38 1.29 43.38
C GLU A 19 20.01 1.78 43.90
N GLN A 20 19.97 2.23 45.16
CA GLN A 20 18.77 2.83 45.75
C GLN A 20 18.33 4.07 44.96
N LYS A 21 19.28 4.95 44.61
CA LYS A 21 19.02 6.18 43.86
C LYS A 21 18.55 5.89 42.44
N GLN A 22 19.17 4.94 41.74
CA GLN A 22 18.74 4.53 40.40
C GLN A 22 17.31 3.99 40.39
N LEU A 23 16.93 3.22 41.42
CA LEU A 23 15.57 2.72 41.53
C LEU A 23 14.56 3.83 41.83
N LEU A 24 14.91 4.80 42.68
CA LEU A 24 14.07 5.98 42.94
C LEU A 24 13.89 6.84 41.69
N ASP A 25 14.94 7.08 40.93
CA ASP A 25 14.88 7.79 39.65
C ASP A 25 13.98 7.05 38.65
N ALA A 26 14.07 5.71 38.59
CA ALA A 26 13.19 4.89 37.75
C ALA A 26 11.72 4.99 38.17
N ILE A 27 11.43 4.98 39.47
CA ILE A 27 10.07 5.16 40.01
C ILE A 27 9.55 6.57 39.67
N GLU A 28 10.39 7.60 39.75
CA GLU A 28 10.01 8.97 39.40
C GLU A 28 9.73 9.14 37.90
N VAL A 29 10.52 8.50 37.04
CA VAL A 29 10.29 8.45 35.59
C VAL A 29 8.95 7.77 35.28
N VAL A 30 8.66 6.63 35.92
CA VAL A 30 7.36 5.95 35.79
C VAL A 30 6.22 6.83 36.29
N HIS A 31 6.40 7.56 37.39
CA HIS A 31 5.39 8.49 37.91
C HIS A 31 5.10 9.64 36.93
N LYS A 32 6.14 10.29 36.40
CA LYS A 32 6.00 11.35 35.40
C LYS A 32 5.36 10.84 34.10
N LEU A 33 5.67 9.59 33.70
CA LEU A 33 5.01 8.94 32.57
C LEU A 33 3.54 8.69 32.88
N GLN A 34 3.22 8.15 34.07
CA GLN A 34 1.84 7.89 34.48
C GLN A 34 1.02 9.19 34.58
N GLU A 35 1.54 10.27 35.15
CA GLU A 35 0.87 11.59 35.17
C GLU A 35 0.63 12.13 33.75
N ARG A 36 1.61 11.98 32.85
CA ARG A 36 1.46 12.38 31.44
C ARG A 36 0.40 11.54 30.72
N PHE A 37 0.35 10.23 30.98
CA PHE A 37 -0.64 9.35 30.38
C PHE A 37 -2.02 9.50 31.01
N GLU A 38 -2.15 9.71 32.32
CA GLU A 38 -3.41 10.03 33.00
C GLU A 38 -3.96 11.40 32.57
N SER A 39 -3.09 12.37 32.30
CA SER A 39 -3.48 13.64 31.66
C SER A 39 -3.89 13.46 30.20
N GLN A 40 -3.39 12.43 29.52
CA GLN A 40 -3.77 12.05 28.16
C GLN A 40 -4.89 11.00 28.11
N VAL A 41 -5.41 10.54 29.25
CA VAL A 41 -6.71 9.85 29.31
C VAL A 41 -7.76 10.91 28.98
N PHE A 42 -7.99 11.07 27.67
CA PHE A 42 -9.05 11.81 26.99
C PHE A 42 -9.96 12.61 27.93
N ARG A 43 -9.47 13.76 28.41
CA ARG A 43 -10.29 14.74 29.11
C ARG A 43 -11.12 15.49 28.07
N GLY A 44 -12.21 14.89 27.61
CA GLY A 44 -13.24 15.61 26.85
C GLY A 44 -14.04 14.81 25.84
N GLU A 45 -13.52 13.71 25.31
CA GLU A 45 -14.28 12.87 24.37
C GLU A 45 -14.82 11.66 25.13
N SER A 46 -16.14 11.58 25.24
CA SER A 46 -16.80 10.39 25.78
C SER A 46 -16.31 9.16 25.01
N LYS A 47 -16.12 8.01 25.68
CA LYS A 47 -15.79 6.73 25.03
C LYS A 47 -16.68 6.45 23.81
N THR A 48 -17.95 6.87 23.89
CA THR A 48 -18.94 6.82 22.81
C THR A 48 -18.59 7.65 21.58
N GLN A 49 -17.92 8.79 21.74
CA GLN A 49 -17.46 9.65 20.65
C GLN A 49 -16.26 9.05 19.93
N VAL A 50 -15.26 8.57 20.68
CA VAL A 50 -14.12 7.84 20.09
C VAL A 50 -14.57 6.58 19.36
N ASP A 51 -15.51 5.82 19.93
CA ASP A 51 -16.09 4.64 19.28
C ASP A 51 -16.86 4.99 17.99
N GLN A 52 -17.49 6.18 17.94
CA GLN A 52 -18.18 6.67 16.75
C GLN A 52 -17.19 7.12 15.69
N ASP A 53 -16.14 7.85 16.06
CA ASP A 53 -15.09 8.29 15.15
C ASP A 53 -14.36 7.08 14.52
N ILE A 54 -14.11 6.03 15.30
CA ILE A 54 -13.54 4.77 14.79
C ILE A 54 -14.47 4.11 13.76
N LYS A 55 -15.80 4.13 13.99
CA LYS A 55 -16.77 3.59 13.02
C LYS A 55 -16.78 4.42 11.75
N ASP A 56 -16.77 5.73 11.87
CA ASP A 56 -16.83 6.65 10.74
C ASP A 56 -15.54 6.56 9.90
N LEU A 57 -14.38 6.46 10.54
CA LEU A 57 -13.09 6.21 9.86
C LEU A 57 -13.09 4.87 9.12
N LYS A 58 -13.62 3.80 9.73
CA LYS A 58 -13.77 2.49 9.06
C LYS A 58 -14.69 2.58 7.83
N ALA A 59 -15.79 3.33 7.93
CA ALA A 59 -16.70 3.53 6.80
C ALA A 59 -16.01 4.30 5.66
N GLN A 60 -15.27 5.37 5.98
CA GLN A 60 -14.51 6.15 5.00
C GLN A 60 -13.42 5.33 4.30
N ILE A 61 -12.65 4.53 5.05
CA ILE A 61 -11.63 3.64 4.48
C ILE A 61 -12.25 2.63 3.51
N ASN A 62 -13.39 2.05 3.88
CA ASN A 62 -14.11 1.11 3.01
C ASN A 62 -14.62 1.77 1.73
N ASP A 63 -15.14 2.99 1.81
CA ASP A 63 -15.59 3.76 0.64
C ASP A 63 -14.42 4.09 -0.29
N LEU A 64 -13.30 4.58 0.26
CA LEU A 64 -12.08 4.84 -0.50
C LEU A 64 -11.53 3.57 -1.16
N HIS A 65 -11.56 2.45 -0.44
CA HIS A 65 -11.13 1.17 -1.00
C HIS A 65 -12.00 0.76 -2.20
N ARG A 66 -13.33 0.86 -2.07
CA ARG A 66 -14.26 0.57 -3.18
C ARG A 66 -14.03 1.48 -4.38
N LYS A 67 -13.85 2.79 -4.15
CA LYS A 67 -13.52 3.74 -5.21
C LYS A 67 -12.23 3.37 -5.94
N ARG A 68 -11.18 3.02 -5.19
CA ARG A 68 -9.89 2.61 -5.76
C ARG A 68 -10.02 1.34 -6.59
N VAL A 69 -10.75 0.33 -6.10
CA VAL A 69 -11.00 -0.91 -6.84
C VAL A 69 -11.75 -0.64 -8.14
N ALA A 70 -12.77 0.22 -8.12
CA ALA A 70 -13.52 0.59 -9.32
C ALA A 70 -12.65 1.29 -10.38
N ILE A 71 -11.77 2.20 -9.96
CA ILE A 71 -10.81 2.87 -10.86
C ILE A 71 -9.88 1.85 -11.50
N ILE A 72 -9.26 0.97 -10.70
CA ILE A 72 -8.34 -0.04 -11.20
C ILE A 72 -9.04 -0.99 -12.18
N GLN A 73 -10.26 -1.44 -11.86
CA GLN A 73 -11.02 -2.30 -12.76
C GLN A 73 -11.30 -1.64 -14.12
N LYS A 74 -11.63 -0.34 -14.11
CA LYS A 74 -11.84 0.42 -15.33
C LYS A 74 -10.55 0.52 -16.15
N GLU A 75 -9.43 0.86 -15.51
CA GLU A 75 -8.13 0.96 -16.19
C GLU A 75 -7.69 -0.38 -16.80
N VAL A 76 -7.92 -1.49 -16.09
CA VAL A 76 -7.65 -2.84 -16.60
C VAL A 76 -8.50 -3.14 -17.82
N GLN A 77 -9.80 -2.86 -17.78
CA GLN A 77 -10.69 -3.08 -18.94
C GLN A 77 -10.29 -2.24 -20.15
N GLU A 78 -9.89 -0.99 -19.95
CA GLU A 78 -9.39 -0.13 -21.01
C GLU A 78 -8.09 -0.67 -21.61
N ALA A 79 -7.15 -1.12 -20.77
CA ALA A 79 -5.90 -1.71 -21.21
C ALA A 79 -6.11 -3.02 -21.99
N GLU A 80 -6.98 -3.90 -21.51
CA GLU A 80 -7.35 -5.15 -22.20
C GLU A 80 -8.01 -4.89 -23.56
N THR A 81 -8.85 -3.86 -23.65
CA THR A 81 -9.49 -3.47 -24.90
C THR A 81 -8.47 -2.92 -25.90
N LYS A 82 -7.54 -2.07 -25.44
CA LYS A 82 -6.44 -1.57 -26.28
C LYS A 82 -5.54 -2.71 -26.75
N ALA A 83 -5.18 -3.65 -25.88
CA ALA A 83 -4.38 -4.83 -26.24
C ALA A 83 -5.07 -5.70 -27.29
N ARG A 84 -6.39 -5.91 -27.16
CA ARG A 84 -7.18 -6.63 -28.18
C ARG A 84 -7.17 -5.93 -29.53
N HIS A 85 -7.38 -4.61 -29.56
CA HIS A 85 -7.32 -3.83 -30.79
C HIS A 85 -5.94 -3.89 -31.45
N LEU A 86 -4.87 -3.72 -30.69
CA LEU A 86 -3.50 -3.81 -31.22
C LEU A 86 -3.21 -5.21 -31.78
N LYS A 87 -3.68 -6.26 -31.12
CA LYS A 87 -3.52 -7.63 -31.60
C LYS A 87 -4.23 -7.85 -32.94
N LEU A 88 -5.44 -7.31 -33.12
CA LEU A 88 -6.17 -7.38 -34.39
C LEU A 88 -5.44 -6.60 -35.49
N ALA A 89 -5.03 -5.36 -35.21
CA ALA A 89 -4.29 -4.54 -36.16
C ALA A 89 -2.97 -5.20 -36.61
N LEU A 90 -2.26 -5.87 -35.69
CA LEU A 90 -1.06 -6.65 -36.03
C LEU A 90 -1.36 -7.83 -36.95
N LEU A 91 -2.47 -8.53 -36.74
CA LEU A 91 -2.89 -9.64 -37.60
C LEU A 91 -3.26 -9.14 -39.00
N GLU A 92 -3.98 -8.03 -39.10
CA GLU A 92 -4.33 -7.40 -40.38
C GLU A 92 -3.08 -6.90 -41.12
N ALA A 93 -2.15 -6.26 -40.42
CA ALA A 93 -0.89 -5.80 -41.00
C ALA A 93 -0.03 -6.97 -41.51
N LYS A 94 0.05 -8.08 -40.76
CA LYS A 94 0.74 -9.30 -41.21
C LYS A 94 0.11 -9.87 -42.46
N LYS A 95 -1.22 -9.97 -42.50
CA LYS A 95 -1.93 -10.45 -43.68
C LYS A 95 -1.68 -9.56 -44.89
N ALA A 96 -1.74 -8.24 -44.73
CA ALA A 96 -1.43 -7.29 -45.80
C ALA A 96 0.03 -7.42 -46.29
N GLN A 97 0.98 -7.66 -45.38
CA GLN A 97 2.37 -7.92 -45.74
C GLN A 97 2.54 -9.22 -46.53
N GLU A 98 1.90 -10.31 -46.10
CA GLU A 98 1.91 -11.59 -46.82
C GLU A 98 1.30 -11.47 -48.22
N GLU A 99 0.16 -10.78 -48.35
CA GLU A 99 -0.46 -10.52 -49.65
C GLU A 99 0.40 -9.63 -50.56
N ALA A 100 1.08 -8.62 -50.00
CA ALA A 100 2.00 -7.77 -50.76
C ALA A 100 3.24 -8.55 -51.22
N GLY A 101 3.80 -9.40 -50.37
CA GLY A 101 4.91 -10.30 -50.71
C GLY A 101 4.52 -11.27 -51.82
N PHE A 102 3.35 -11.92 -51.71
CA PHE A 102 2.83 -12.83 -52.73
C PHE A 102 2.61 -12.15 -54.08
N LYS A 103 2.04 -10.94 -54.10
CA LYS A 103 1.86 -10.13 -55.32
C LYS A 103 3.21 -9.77 -55.96
N SER A 104 4.20 -9.38 -55.15
CA SER A 104 5.54 -9.03 -55.64
C SER A 104 6.25 -10.21 -56.28
N THR A 105 6.24 -11.38 -55.63
CA THR A 105 6.89 -12.59 -56.17
C THR A 105 6.19 -13.06 -57.44
N THR A 106 4.85 -13.05 -57.46
CA THR A 106 4.09 -13.42 -58.66
C THR A 106 4.42 -12.49 -59.83
N LEU A 107 4.46 -11.17 -59.62
CA LEU A 107 4.83 -10.21 -60.69
C LEU A 107 6.27 -10.40 -61.17
N HIS A 108 7.20 -10.64 -60.25
CA HIS A 108 8.60 -10.90 -60.57
C HIS A 108 8.75 -12.17 -61.42
N ASP A 109 8.12 -13.27 -61.00
CA ASP A 109 8.19 -14.55 -61.72
C ASP A 109 7.53 -14.45 -63.11
N THR A 110 6.39 -13.74 -63.21
CA THR A 110 5.72 -13.50 -64.50
C THR A 110 6.58 -12.67 -65.45
N PHE A 111 7.28 -11.65 -64.92
CA PHE A 111 8.21 -10.82 -65.69
C PHE A 111 9.40 -11.64 -66.23
N TRP A 112 10.00 -12.50 -65.40
CA TRP A 112 11.10 -13.36 -65.84
C TRP A 112 10.68 -14.41 -66.87
N ILE A 113 9.51 -15.04 -66.69
CA ILE A 113 8.97 -16.01 -67.67
C ILE A 113 8.70 -15.34 -69.02
N ALA A 114 8.13 -14.12 -69.03
CA ALA A 114 7.86 -13.38 -70.26
C ALA A 114 9.13 -12.85 -70.97
N SER A 115 10.26 -12.77 -70.26
CA SER A 115 11.52 -12.23 -70.78
C SER A 115 12.47 -13.30 -71.33
N MET A 116 12.12 -14.59 -71.22
CA MET A 116 12.92 -15.67 -71.80
C MET A 116 12.63 -15.79 -73.31
N PRO A 117 13.67 -15.81 -74.17
CA PRO A 117 13.48 -16.15 -75.58
C PRO A 117 13.13 -17.64 -75.70
N TRP A 118 12.17 -17.94 -76.58
CA TRP A 118 11.60 -19.28 -76.82
C TRP A 118 12.63 -20.24 -77.42
#